data_AF-W0SAR8-F1
#
_entry.id   AF-W0SAR8-F1
#
_cell.length_a   1.000
_cell.length_b   1.000
_cell.length_c   1.000
_cell.angle_alpha   90.00
_cell.angle_beta   90.00
_cell.angle_gamma   90.00
#
_symmetry.space_group_name_H-M   'P 1'
#
loop_
_entity.id
_entity.type
_entity.pdbx_description
1 polymer ?
#
loop_
_entity_poly.entity_id
_entity_poly.type
_entity_poly.pdbx_seq_one_letter_code
_entity_poly.pdbx_strand_id
1 'polypeptide(L)'
;MYLEKRSQEQLLDALDRLIECTRASFREEEALMDCFAPDPDPVHREMHGRVLARLMALRNSALDFDRGRLLAQLIFIDRELTSHISDVAPIPECH
;
A
#
# COMPACT_ATOMS: atom_id res chain seq x y z
N MET A 1 -0.03 30.52 6.20
CA MET A 1 -0.71 29.71 7.22
C MET A 1 -2.04 29.05 6.78
N TYR A 2 -3.04 29.77 6.21
CA TYR A 2 -4.29 29.12 5.75
C TYR A 2 -4.10 28.09 4.61
N LEU A 3 -3.16 28.35 3.68
CA LEU A 3 -2.85 27.43 2.57
C LEU A 3 -2.16 26.14 3.05
N GLU A 4 -1.35 26.21 4.11
CA GLU A 4 -0.62 25.05 4.64
C GLU A 4 -1.54 24.06 5.34
N LYS A 5 -2.50 24.56 6.14
CA LYS A 5 -3.52 23.71 6.77
C LYS A 5 -4.35 22.96 5.73
N ARG A 6 -4.77 23.65 4.66
CA ARG A 6 -5.51 23.05 3.56
C ARG A 6 -4.70 21.98 2.81
N SER A 7 -3.39 22.20 2.66
CA SER A 7 -2.48 21.21 2.04
C SER A 7 -2.26 19.98 2.91
N GLN A 8 -2.31 20.12 4.23
CA GLN A 8 -2.18 19.01 5.17
C GLN A 8 -3.46 18.17 5.23
N GLU A 9 -4.63 18.79 5.29
CA GLU A 9 -5.92 18.09 5.21
C GLU A 9 -6.03 17.27 3.91
N GLN A 10 -5.68 17.88 2.77
CA GLN A 10 -5.69 17.19 1.48
C GLN A 10 -4.71 16.01 1.43
N LEU A 11 -3.54 16.13 2.06
CA LEU A 11 -2.58 15.04 2.15
C LEU A 11 -3.13 13.88 2.99
N LEU A 12 -3.76 14.18 4.13
CA LEU A 12 -4.35 13.17 5.00
C LEU A 12 -5.48 12.44 4.28
N ASP A 13 -6.38 13.18 3.60
CA ASP A 13 -7.45 12.59 2.79
C ASP A 13 -6.91 11.69 1.67
N ALA A 14 -5.82 12.10 1.02
CA ALA A 14 -5.18 11.30 -0.02
C ALA A 14 -4.55 10.00 0.54
N LEU A 15 -3.92 10.08 1.72
CA LEU A 15 -3.36 8.91 2.41
C LEU A 15 -4.46 7.95 2.88
N ASP A 16 -5.56 8.48 3.41
CA ASP A 16 -6.70 7.68 3.85
C ASP A 16 -7.31 6.91 2.66
N ARG A 17 -7.50 7.59 1.51
CA ARG A 17 -7.96 6.94 0.26
C ARG A 17 -6.97 5.88 -0.24
N LEU A 18 -5.66 6.15 -0.18
CA LEU A 18 -4.65 5.19 -0.57
C LEU A 18 -4.71 3.92 0.29
N ILE A 19 -4.83 4.07 1.62
CA ILE A 19 -4.97 2.94 2.55
C ILE A 19 -6.22 2.12 2.21
N GLU A 20 -7.35 2.77 1.95
CA GLU A 20 -8.60 2.09 1.59
C GLU A 20 -8.47 1.30 0.29
N CYS A 21 -7.94 1.92 -0.77
CA CYS A 21 -7.71 1.27 -2.05
C CYS A 21 -6.75 0.09 -1.93
N THR A 22 -5.61 0.27 -1.25
CA THR A 22 -4.63 -0.81 -1.05
C THR A 22 -5.25 -1.98 -0.28
N ARG A 23 -6.03 -1.70 0.77
CA ARG A 23 -6.71 -2.75 1.55
C ARG A 23 -7.74 -3.50 0.72
N ALA A 24 -8.51 -2.81 -0.12
CA ALA A 24 -9.48 -3.44 -1.00
C ALA A 24 -8.77 -4.35 -2.01
N SER A 25 -7.73 -3.84 -2.68
CA SER A 25 -6.95 -4.61 -3.65
C SER A 25 -6.35 -5.89 -3.05
N PHE A 26 -5.70 -5.79 -1.90
CA PHE A 26 -5.09 -6.95 -1.23
C PHE A 26 -6.12 -8.00 -0.83
N ARG A 27 -7.31 -7.59 -0.36
CA ARG A 27 -8.39 -8.54 -0.03
C ARG A 27 -8.94 -9.25 -1.26
N GLU A 28 -9.08 -8.53 -2.37
CA GLU A 28 -9.52 -9.11 -3.64
C GLU A 28 -8.49 -10.13 -4.15
N GLU A 29 -7.21 -9.77 -4.14
CA GLU A 29 -6.12 -10.67 -4.53
C GLU A 29 -6.05 -11.91 -3.63
N GLU A 30 -6.07 -11.75 -2.31
CA GLU A 30 -6.06 -12.86 -1.36
C GLU A 30 -7.27 -13.79 -1.53
N ALA A 31 -8.45 -13.23 -1.80
CA ALA A 31 -9.66 -14.01 -2.06
C ALA A 31 -9.55 -14.81 -3.37
N LEU A 32 -8.91 -14.24 -4.40
CA LEU A 32 -8.62 -14.97 -5.64
C LEU A 32 -7.61 -16.08 -5.38
N MET A 33 -6.55 -15.82 -4.61
CA MET A 33 -5.57 -16.85 -4.24
C MET A 33 -6.23 -18.03 -3.50
N ASP A 34 -7.12 -17.75 -2.54
CA ASP A 34 -7.87 -18.80 -1.83
C ASP A 34 -8.78 -19.62 -2.76
N CYS A 35 -9.26 -19.03 -3.86
CA CYS A 35 -10.07 -19.74 -4.85
C CYS A 35 -9.24 -20.64 -5.78
N PHE A 36 -8.02 -20.23 -6.12
CA PHE A 36 -7.21 -20.86 -7.17
C PHE A 36 -6.04 -21.72 -6.66
N ALA A 37 -5.59 -21.51 -5.41
CA ALA A 37 -4.50 -22.27 -4.81
C ALA A 37 -5.03 -23.17 -3.67
N PRO A 38 -4.63 -24.44 -3.61
CA PRO A 38 -5.03 -25.34 -2.52
C PRO A 38 -4.39 -24.97 -1.18
N ASP A 39 -3.25 -24.27 -1.20
CA ASP A 39 -2.55 -23.81 -0.01
C ASP A 39 -2.44 -22.27 -0.02
N PRO A 40 -2.83 -21.59 1.07
CA PRO A 40 -2.63 -20.16 1.20
C PRO A 40 -1.14 -19.81 1.25
N ASP A 41 -0.73 -18.71 0.61
CA ASP A 41 0.63 -18.17 0.73
C ASP A 41 0.72 -17.22 1.94
N PRO A 42 1.23 -17.68 3.10
CA PRO A 42 1.32 -16.83 4.29
C PRO A 42 2.33 -15.69 4.13
N VAL A 43 3.35 -15.85 3.28
CA VAL A 43 4.40 -14.84 3.07
C VAL A 43 3.82 -13.67 2.28
N HIS A 44 2.98 -13.96 1.29
CA HIS A 44 2.24 -12.96 0.52
C HIS A 44 1.31 -12.12 1.42
N ARG A 45 0.50 -12.78 2.25
CA ARG A 45 -0.38 -12.09 3.22
C ARG A 45 0.39 -11.27 4.26
N GLU A 46 1.52 -11.78 4.74
CA GLU A 46 2.37 -11.04 5.66
C GLU A 46 2.91 -9.77 5.00
N MET A 47 3.30 -9.85 3.71
CA MET A 47 3.73 -8.69 2.94
C MET A 47 2.61 -7.64 2.81
N HIS A 48 1.39 -8.06 2.46
CA HIS A 48 0.22 -7.16 2.48
C HIS A 48 0.03 -6.45 3.82
N GLY A 49 0.13 -7.22 4.91
CA GLY A 49 0.07 -6.69 6.27
C GLY A 49 1.16 -5.65 6.55
N ARG A 50 2.40 -5.90 6.13
CA ARG A 50 3.53 -4.97 6.30
C ARG A 50 3.32 -3.66 5.53
N VAL A 51 2.87 -3.73 4.28
CA VAL A 51 2.60 -2.54 3.46
C VAL A 51 1.48 -1.69 4.07
N LEU A 52 0.37 -2.32 4.49
CA LEU A 52 -0.74 -1.63 5.15
C LEU A 52 -0.31 -0.98 6.48
N ALA A 53 0.46 -1.68 7.29
CA ALA A 53 0.98 -1.13 8.55
C ALA A 53 1.87 0.11 8.31
N ARG A 54 2.68 0.10 7.25
CA ARG A 54 3.52 1.23 6.87
C ARG A 54 2.71 2.43 6.38
N LEU A 55 1.69 2.20 5.56
CA LEU A 55 0.78 3.27 5.12
C LEU A 55 0.03 3.90 6.31
N MET A 56 -0.44 3.09 7.27
CA MET A 56 -1.08 3.60 8.49
C MET A 56 -0.10 4.39 9.37
N ALA A 57 1.15 3.92 9.52
CA ALA A 57 2.18 4.64 10.24
C ALA A 57 2.53 5.98 9.56
N LEU A 58 2.63 5.98 8.24
CA LEU A 58 2.85 7.18 7.42
C LEU A 58 1.74 8.21 7.67
N ARG A 59 0.47 7.78 7.56
CA ARG A 59 -0.69 8.62 7.86
C ARG A 59 -0.58 9.22 9.26
N ASN A 60 -0.33 8.40 10.28
CA ASN A 60 -0.23 8.90 11.66
C ASN A 60 0.89 9.95 11.84
N SER A 61 2.03 9.74 11.17
CA SER A 61 3.16 10.67 11.21
C SER A 61 2.97 11.94 10.38
N ALA A 62 2.06 11.94 9.40
CA ALA A 62 1.77 13.09 8.55
C ALA A 62 1.10 14.26 9.33
N LEU A 63 0.64 14.00 10.55
CA LEU A 63 0.15 15.03 11.48
C LEU A 63 1.29 15.97 11.95
N ASP A 64 2.51 15.44 12.08
CA ASP A 64 3.69 16.19 12.54
C ASP A 64 4.44 16.89 11.38
N PHE A 65 3.95 16.73 10.14
CA PHE A 65 4.31 17.43 8.90
C PHE A 65 5.82 17.60 8.61
N ASP A 66 6.61 16.53 8.77
CA ASP A 66 7.96 16.45 8.20
C ASP A 66 7.89 15.95 6.74
N ARG A 67 7.92 16.90 5.78
CA ARG A 67 7.85 16.62 4.34
C ARG A 67 8.96 15.70 3.84
N GLY A 68 10.18 15.81 4.38
CA GLY A 68 11.32 15.01 3.93
C GLY A 68 11.15 13.54 4.31
N ARG A 69 10.72 13.30 5.56
CA ARG A 69 10.40 11.96 6.05
C ARG A 69 9.21 11.34 5.32
N LEU A 70 8.17 12.12 5.06
CA LEU A 70 6.99 11.68 4.31
C LEU A 70 7.38 11.16 2.92
N LEU A 71 8.16 11.95 2.17
CA LEU A 71 8.57 11.58 0.81
C LEU A 71 9.43 10.31 0.81
N ALA A 72 10.37 10.18 1.75
CA ALA A 72 11.20 9.00 1.87
C ALA A 72 10.38 7.72 2.14
N GLN A 73 9.36 7.82 3.01
CA GLN A 73 8.48 6.69 3.28
C GLN A 73 7.57 6.34 2.10
N LEU A 74 7.06 7.33 1.36
CA LEU A 74 6.27 7.10 0.15
C LEU A 74 7.10 6.37 -0.93
N ILE A 75 8.34 6.80 -1.17
CA ILE A 75 9.25 6.13 -2.12
C ILE A 75 9.52 4.69 -1.70
N PHE A 76 9.65 4.45 -0.40
CA PHE A 76 9.91 3.12 0.10
C PHE A 76 8.70 2.18 -0.10
N ILE A 77 7.49 2.66 0.18
CA ILE A 77 6.25 1.91 -0.06
C ILE A 77 6.06 1.64 -1.55
N ASP A 78 6.34 2.62 -2.41
CA ASP A 78 6.30 2.49 -3.87
C ASP A 78 7.22 1.37 -4.38
N ARG A 79 8.45 1.30 -3.85
CA ARG A 79 9.41 0.24 -4.20
C ARG A 79 8.94 -1.14 -3.76
N GLU A 80 8.33 -1.27 -2.59
CA GLU A 80 7.78 -2.54 -2.14
C GLU A 80 6.63 -3.01 -3.00
N LEU A 81 5.69 -2.12 -3.32
CA LEU A 81 4.58 -2.42 -4.22
C LEU A 81 5.08 -2.79 -5.61
N THR A 82 6.06 -2.05 -6.14
CA THR A 82 6.64 -2.33 -7.45
C THR A 82 7.36 -3.68 -7.49
N SER A 83 8.14 -3.98 -6.45
CA SER A 83 8.80 -5.29 -6.32
C SER A 83 7.77 -6.41 -6.26
N HIS A 84 6.74 -6.22 -5.44
CA HIS A 84 5.66 -7.18 -5.29
C HIS A 84 4.96 -7.47 -6.62
N ILE A 85 4.60 -6.43 -7.40
CA ILE A 85 3.97 -6.60 -8.71
C ILE A 85 4.95 -7.24 -9.73
N SER A 86 6.24 -6.92 -9.65
CA SER A 86 7.25 -7.43 -10.59
C SER A 86 7.57 -8.91 -10.35
N ASP A 87 7.51 -9.37 -9.10
CA ASP A 87 7.65 -10.78 -8.75
C ASP A 87 6.46 -11.63 -9.26
N VAL A 88 5.40 -11.00 -9.76
CA VAL A 88 4.15 -11.66 -10.20
C VAL A 88 4.07 -11.90 -11.74
N ALA A 89 5.10 -11.61 -12.56
CA ALA A 89 4.98 -11.78 -14.03
C ALA A 89 5.67 -13.03 -14.61
N PRO A 90 5.13 -13.72 -15.67
CA PRO A 90 3.92 -13.44 -16.45
C PRO A 90 2.80 -14.50 -16.31
N ILE A 91 1.57 -14.09 -16.57
CA ILE A 91 0.43 -14.97 -16.87
C ILE A 91 0.86 -15.90 -18.03
N PRO A 92 0.83 -17.23 -17.87
CA PRO A 92 1.13 -18.12 -18.98
C PRO A 92 0.04 -17.93 -20.05
N GLU A 93 0.46 -17.57 -21.26
CA GLU A 93 -0.41 -17.66 -22.44
C GLU A 93 -0.82 -19.13 -22.60
N CYS A 94 -2.12 -19.41 -22.44
CA CYS A 94 -2.68 -20.71 -22.79
C CYS A 94 -2.52 -20.91 -24.30
N HIS A 95 -1.55 -21.72 -24.70
CA HIS A 95 -1.46 -22.32 -26.03
C HIS A 95 -1.57 -23.84 -25.93
#